data_AF-A0AAD2A9H2-F1
#
_entry.id   AF-A0AAD2A9H2-F1
#
_cell.length_a   1.000
_cell.length_b   1.000
_cell.length_c   1.000
_cell.angle_alpha   90.00
_cell.angle_beta   90.00
_cell.angle_gamma   90.00
#
_symmetry.space_group_name_H-M   'P 1'
#
loop_
_entity.id
_entity.type
_entity.pdbx_description
1 polymer ?
#
loop_
_entity_poly.entity_id
_entity_poly.type
_entity_poly.pdbx_seq_one_letter_code
_entity_poly.pdbx_strand_id
1 'polypeptide(L)'
;MVLDTSSELSWLHCKKTPTTLSTFNPLLSSSYQAIPCSSPTSRTRTRDFTIPISCDMKSLCHATLSYADSSSVEGNLASETFHINNLALPGTVFGCMDTGFSSNINELLE
;
A
#
# COMPACT_ATOMS: atom_id res chain seq x y z
N MET A 1 -0.24 -7.03 -11.49
CA MET A 1 0.44 -5.76 -11.12
C MET A 1 0.30 -4.81 -12.29
N VAL A 2 -0.12 -3.58 -12.04
CA VAL A 2 -0.26 -2.52 -13.06
C VAL A 2 0.91 -1.55 -12.91
N LEU A 3 1.47 -1.10 -14.03
CA LEU A 3 2.51 -0.07 -14.04
C LEU A 3 1.84 1.30 -14.20
N ASP A 4 1.61 1.95 -13.07
CA ASP A 4 1.10 3.32 -13.04
C ASP A 4 2.28 4.31 -12.90
N THR A 5 2.51 5.09 -13.94
CA THR A 5 3.58 6.11 -13.96
C THR A 5 3.12 7.47 -13.42
N SER A 6 1.82 7.60 -13.14
CA SER A 6 1.21 8.84 -12.65
C SER A 6 1.11 8.93 -11.13
N SER A 7 1.34 7.81 -10.43
CA SER A 7 1.39 7.73 -8.97
C SER A 7 2.84 7.65 -8.45
N GLU A 8 3.13 8.38 -7.37
CA GLU A 8 4.34 8.35 -6.56
C GLU A 8 4.40 7.15 -5.58
N LEU A 9 3.26 6.55 -5.18
CA LEU A 9 3.20 5.39 -4.27
C LEU A 9 2.84 4.09 -5.00
N SER A 10 3.74 3.11 -4.97
CA SER A 10 3.42 1.72 -5.29
C SER A 10 2.65 1.05 -4.15
N TRP A 11 1.62 0.26 -4.46
CA TRP A 11 0.82 -0.45 -3.46
C TRP A 11 0.40 -1.85 -3.90
N LEU A 12 0.08 -2.69 -2.92
CA LEU A 12 -0.44 -4.04 -3.09
C LEU A 12 -1.65 -4.25 -2.19
N HIS A 13 -2.59 -5.08 -2.64
CA HIS A 13 -3.66 -5.54 -1.75
C HIS A 13 -3.10 -6.55 -0.76
N CYS A 14 -3.38 -6.31 0.52
CA CYS A 14 -2.82 -7.05 1.63
C CYS A 14 -3.90 -7.75 2.46
N LYS A 15 -3.74 -9.04 2.70
CA LYS A 15 -4.56 -9.79 3.67
C LYS A 15 -3.73 -10.74 4.49
N LYS A 16 -4.09 -10.86 5.76
CA LYS A 16 -3.49 -11.83 6.70
C LYS A 16 -3.73 -13.29 6.28
N THR A 17 -4.76 -13.52 5.46
CA THR A 17 -5.08 -14.82 4.87
C THR A 17 -5.24 -14.64 3.36
N PRO A 18 -4.47 -15.38 2.54
CA PRO A 18 -4.60 -15.30 1.10
C PRO A 18 -5.92 -15.97 0.69
N THR A 19 -6.96 -15.17 0.49
CA THR A 19 -8.24 -15.64 -0.07
C THR A 19 -8.18 -15.72 -1.60
N THR A 20 -7.22 -15.04 -2.22
CA THR A 20 -6.97 -14.99 -3.66
C THR A 20 -5.47 -15.00 -3.94
N LEU A 21 -5.08 -15.45 -5.14
CA LEU A 21 -3.68 -15.46 -5.61
C LEU A 21 -3.09 -14.06 -5.82
N SER A 22 -3.93 -13.04 -6.00
CA SER A 22 -3.53 -11.65 -6.24
C SER A 22 -3.16 -10.87 -4.98
N THR A 23 -3.30 -11.47 -3.79
CA THR A 23 -3.14 -10.77 -2.50
C THR A 23 -1.82 -11.12 -1.82
N PHE A 24 -1.09 -10.10 -1.37
CA PHE A 24 0.12 -10.29 -0.57
C PHE A 24 -0.24 -10.64 0.88
N ASN A 25 0.40 -11.68 1.44
CA ASN A 25 0.25 -12.03 2.86
C ASN A 25 1.47 -11.58 3.67
N PRO A 26 1.37 -10.48 4.45
CA PRO A 26 2.49 -9.98 5.24
C PRO A 26 2.95 -10.95 6.33
N LEU A 27 2.10 -11.89 6.78
CA LEU A 27 2.46 -12.85 7.83
C LEU A 27 3.40 -13.98 7.35
N LEU A 28 3.53 -14.16 6.03
CA LEU A 28 4.40 -15.17 5.44
C LEU A 28 5.78 -14.62 5.08
N SER A 29 5.97 -13.30 5.18
CA SER A 29 7.25 -12.64 4.88
C SER A 29 7.99 -12.33 6.17
N SER A 30 9.27 -12.71 6.23
CA SER A 30 10.16 -12.36 7.34
C SER A 30 10.79 -10.98 7.21
N SER A 31 10.74 -10.36 6.01
CA SER A 31 11.29 -9.02 5.76
C SER A 31 10.22 -7.91 5.76
N TYR A 32 8.94 -8.28 5.81
CA TYR A 32 7.84 -7.33 5.96
C TYR A 32 7.95 -6.56 7.29
N GLN A 33 7.83 -5.24 7.21
CA GLN A 33 7.74 -4.37 8.39
C GLN A 33 6.66 -3.31 8.18
N ALA A 34 5.72 -3.21 9.12
CA ALA A 34 4.77 -2.12 9.12
C ALA A 34 5.47 -0.81 9.50
N ILE A 35 5.12 0.30 8.85
CA ILE A 35 5.71 1.61 9.17
C ILE A 35 4.97 2.22 10.37
N PRO A 36 5.66 2.46 11.51
CA PRO A 36 5.06 3.13 12.65
C PRO A 36 4.85 4.61 12.35
N CYS A 37 3.83 5.22 12.94
CA CYS A 37 3.49 6.62 12.67
C CYS A 37 4.57 7.63 13.13
N SER A 38 5.46 7.22 14.05
CA SER A 38 6.62 8.03 14.44
C SER A 38 7.69 8.13 13.35
N SER A 39 7.64 7.24 12.34
CA SER A 39 8.61 7.20 11.25
C SER A 39 8.62 8.51 10.45
N PRO A 40 9.80 8.96 9.97
CA PRO A 40 9.89 10.06 9.01
C PRO A 40 9.06 9.83 7.74
N THR A 41 8.91 8.58 7.31
CA THR A 41 8.09 8.20 6.15
C THR A 41 6.64 8.68 6.28
N SER A 42 6.11 8.69 7.51
CA SER A 42 4.74 9.14 7.80
C SER A 42 4.55 10.65 7.69
N ARG A 43 5.65 11.41 7.55
CA ARG A 43 5.64 12.87 7.37
C ARG A 43 5.90 13.28 5.92
N THR A 44 6.19 12.32 5.05
CA THR A 44 6.44 12.59 3.63
C THR A 44 5.14 12.96 2.95
N ARG A 45 5.09 14.19 2.40
CA ARG A 45 3.96 14.65 1.58
C ARG A 45 4.26 14.38 0.12
N THR A 46 3.54 13.46 -0.48
CA THR A 46 3.55 13.17 -1.93
C THR A 46 2.41 13.91 -2.63
N ARG A 47 2.44 13.96 -3.96
CA ARG A 47 1.35 14.55 -4.76
C ARG A 47 0.11 13.65 -4.79
N ASP A 48 0.30 12.36 -4.64
CA ASP A 48 -0.73 11.33 -4.62
C ASP A 48 -1.70 11.44 -3.44
N PHE A 49 -1.20 11.94 -2.31
CA PHE A 49 -1.97 12.01 -1.08
C PHE A 49 -2.82 13.27 -1.05
N THR A 50 -4.01 13.17 -1.65
CA THR A 50 -5.05 14.21 -1.51
C THR A 50 -5.46 14.36 -0.03
N ILE A 51 -5.49 13.24 0.70
CA ILE A 51 -5.63 13.19 2.16
C ILE A 51 -4.23 12.98 2.76
N PRO A 52 -3.76 13.85 3.66
CA PRO A 52 -2.46 13.67 4.30
C PRO A 52 -2.38 12.32 5.03
N ILE A 53 -1.19 11.71 5.02
CA ILE A 53 -0.90 10.53 5.84
C ILE A 53 -1.31 10.83 7.30
N SER A 54 -2.00 9.87 7.91
CA SER A 54 -2.46 9.95 9.30
C SER A 54 -2.00 8.74 10.11
N CYS A 55 -2.15 8.78 11.44
CA CYS A 55 -1.93 7.61 12.27
C CYS A 55 -3.24 6.82 12.43
N ASP A 56 -3.20 5.50 12.22
CA ASP A 56 -4.31 4.63 12.59
C ASP A 56 -4.37 4.37 14.11
N MET A 57 -5.39 3.63 14.55
CA MET A 57 -5.57 3.27 15.97
C MET A 57 -4.44 2.38 16.52
N LYS A 58 -3.65 1.73 15.65
CA LYS A 58 -2.50 0.91 16.02
C LYS A 58 -1.18 1.70 15.95
N SER A 59 -1.26 3.03 15.79
CA SER A 59 -0.10 3.90 15.62
C SER A 59 0.75 3.53 14.39
N LEU A 60 0.11 3.03 13.33
CA LEU A 60 0.71 2.78 12.03
C LEU A 60 0.42 3.93 11.06
N CYS A 61 1.27 4.02 10.05
CA CYS A 61 1.23 5.04 9.02
C CYS A 61 0.11 4.76 8.01
N HIS A 62 -1.06 5.37 8.21
CA HIS A 62 -2.21 5.20 7.32
C HIS A 62 -2.10 6.11 6.10
N ALA A 63 -2.38 5.56 4.92
CA ALA A 63 -2.35 6.27 3.66
C ALA A 63 -3.63 5.98 2.86
N THR A 64 -4.12 7.02 2.19
CA THR A 64 -5.23 6.94 1.24
C THR A 64 -4.72 7.45 -0.11
N LEU A 65 -4.87 6.61 -1.13
CA LEU A 65 -4.55 6.94 -2.52
C LEU A 65 -5.86 7.17 -3.27
N SER A 66 -5.93 8.24 -4.05
CA SER A 66 -7.11 8.59 -4.85
C SER A 66 -6.71 8.76 -6.30
N TYR A 67 -7.53 8.21 -7.20
CA TYR A 67 -7.31 8.22 -8.64
C TYR A 67 -8.22 9.23 -9.35
N ALA A 68 -7.87 9.56 -10.59
CA ALA A 68 -8.60 10.54 -11.39
C ALA A 68 -10.04 10.11 -11.74
N ASP A 69 -10.33 8.82 -11.70
CA ASP A 69 -11.67 8.25 -11.88
C ASP A 69 -12.52 8.30 -10.60
N SER A 70 -12.04 8.98 -9.55
CA SER A 70 -12.66 9.06 -8.22
C SER A 70 -12.69 7.73 -7.44
N SER A 71 -11.98 6.71 -7.92
CA SER A 71 -11.69 5.54 -7.09
C SER A 71 -10.62 5.88 -6.04
N SER A 72 -10.63 5.16 -4.93
CA SER A 72 -9.64 5.29 -3.87
C SER A 72 -9.33 3.96 -3.22
N VAL A 73 -8.12 3.84 -2.71
CA VAL A 73 -7.67 2.70 -1.91
C VAL A 73 -6.98 3.22 -0.67
N GLU A 74 -7.15 2.53 0.44
CA GLU A 74 -6.56 2.92 1.71
C GLU A 74 -5.98 1.71 2.45
N GLY A 75 -5.07 2.01 3.37
CA GLY A 75 -4.41 1.02 4.20
C GLY A 75 -3.22 1.60 4.92
N ASN A 76 -2.20 0.79 5.17
CA ASN A 76 -1.01 1.21 5.92
C ASN A 76 0.25 1.12 5.07
N LEU A 77 1.17 2.07 5.26
CA LEU A 77 2.51 1.96 4.69
C LEU A 77 3.28 0.84 5.38
N ALA A 78 4.01 0.10 4.57
CA ALA A 78 4.91 -0.95 5.00
C ALA A 78 6.22 -0.88 4.20
N SER A 79 7.22 -1.61 4.64
CA SER A 79 8.43 -1.87 3.88
C SER A 79 8.62 -3.36 3.65
N GLU A 80 9.17 -3.71 2.49
CA GLU A 80 9.44 -5.09 2.10
C GLU A 80 10.72 -5.17 1.25
N THR A 81 11.26 -6.38 1.11
CA THR A 81 12.27 -6.72 0.11
C THR A 81 11.59 -7.12 -1.20
N PHE A 82 11.64 -6.24 -2.19
CA PHE A 82 11.17 -6.57 -3.53
C PHE A 82 12.29 -7.24 -4.32
N HIS A 83 11.97 -8.32 -5.02
CA HIS A 83 12.88 -8.98 -5.94
C HIS A 83 12.50 -8.65 -7.37
N ILE A 84 13.36 -7.94 -8.08
CA ILE A 84 13.23 -7.67 -9.51
C ILE A 84 14.31 -8.49 -10.22
N ASN A 85 13.89 -9.60 -10.82
CA ASN A 85 14.82 -10.62 -11.35
C ASN A 85 15.80 -11.07 -10.24
N ASN A 86 17.11 -10.87 -10.42
CA ASN A 86 18.14 -11.29 -9.47
C ASN A 86 18.57 -10.15 -8.52
N LEU A 87 17.88 -9.00 -8.54
CA LEU A 87 18.15 -7.85 -7.68
C LEU A 87 17.17 -7.82 -6.51
N ALA A 88 17.71 -7.82 -5.29
CA ALA A 88 16.94 -7.59 -4.07
C ALA A 88 16.96 -6.10 -3.71
N LEU A 89 15.78 -5.53 -3.43
CA LEU A 89 15.57 -4.16 -3.03
C LEU A 89 14.97 -4.11 -1.62
N PRO A 90 15.79 -4.30 -0.57
CA PRO A 90 15.33 -4.31 0.82
C PRO A 90 14.87 -2.93 1.27
N GLY A 91 13.87 -2.89 2.16
CA GLY A 91 13.38 -1.64 2.75
C GLY A 91 12.58 -0.76 1.79
N THR A 92 12.11 -1.31 0.67
CA THR A 92 11.26 -0.58 -0.27
C THR A 92 9.92 -0.30 0.38
N VAL A 93 9.55 0.97 0.48
CA VAL A 93 8.28 1.40 1.06
C VAL A 93 7.16 1.25 0.03
N PHE A 94 6.04 0.68 0.45
CA PHE A 94 4.84 0.50 -0.38
C PHE A 94 3.58 0.63 0.47
N GLY A 95 2.44 0.85 -0.19
CA GLY A 95 1.12 0.81 0.44
C GLY A 95 0.59 -0.62 0.55
N CYS A 96 0.26 -1.05 1.75
CA CYS A 96 -0.38 -2.33 2.03
C CYS A 96 -1.86 -2.06 2.27
N MET A 97 -2.65 -2.12 1.19
CA MET A 97 -4.05 -1.67 1.15
C MET A 97 -4.98 -2.80 1.55
N ASP A 98 -6.01 -2.49 2.32
CA ASP A 98 -7.01 -3.45 2.82
C ASP A 98 -8.45 -3.07 2.46
N THR A 99 -8.71 -1.81 2.11
CA THR A 99 -10.00 -1.32 1.64
C THR A 99 -9.87 -0.48 0.38
N GLY A 100 -10.88 -0.56 -0.48
CA GLY A 100 -10.96 0.21 -1.73
C GLY A 100 -12.39 0.62 -2.02
N PHE A 101 -12.54 1.73 -2.73
CA PHE A 101 -13.79 2.28 -3.20
C PHE A 101 -13.66 2.60 -4.69
N SER A 102 -14.56 2.08 -5.52
CA SER A 102 -14.69 2.45 -6.93
C SER A 102 -16.18 2.59 -7.25
N SER A 103 -16.53 3.56 -8.11
CA SER A 103 -17.87 3.66 -8.69
C SER A 103 -18.16 2.55 -9.70
N ASN A 104 -17.13 1.85 -10.18
CA ASN A 104 -17.24 0.70 -11.06
C ASN A 104 -17.12 -0.59 -10.24
N ILE A 105 -18.25 -1.25 -9.99
CA ILE A 105 -18.33 -2.43 -9.10
C ILE A 105 -17.42 -3.58 -9.58
N ASN A 106 -17.12 -3.66 -10.87
CA ASN A 106 -16.25 -4.69 -11.42
C ASN A 106 -14.79 -4.56 -10.95
N GLU A 107 -14.33 -3.36 -10.57
CA GLU A 107 -12.96 -3.12 -10.09
C GLU A 107 -12.77 -3.46 -8.61
N LEU A 108 -13.86 -3.64 -7.85
CA LEU A 108 -13.81 -4.03 -6.43
C LEU A 108 -13.71 -5.56 -6.23
N LEU A 109 -13.89 -6.34 -7.30
CA LEU A 109 -14.00 -7.80 -7.28
C LEU A 109 -12.76 -8.53 -7.84
N GLU A 110 -11.73 -7.82 -8.30
CA GLU A 110 -10.46 -8.39 -8.79
C GLU A 110 -9.35 -8.47 -7.72
#